data_AF-Q1QRV5-F1
#
_entry.id   AF-Q1QRV5-F1
#
_cell.length_a   1.000
_cell.length_b   1.000
_cell.length_c   1.000
_cell.angle_alpha   90.00
_cell.angle_beta   90.00
_cell.angle_gamma   90.00
#
_symmetry.space_group_name_H-M   'P 1'
#
loop_
_entity.id
_entity.type
_entity.pdbx_description
1 polymer ?
#
loop_
_entity_poly.entity_id
_entity_poly.type
_entity_poly.pdbx_seq_one_letter_code
_entity_poly.pdbx_strand_id
1 'polypeptide(L)'
;MIYEYSAQNHDWDLTLHAAAELIKAGLIADKKPRTGTLSMGFSFFTGGMVLSFAAIESFSASVAFSMRSHERFSGFDFQRYRNARRFWDKMEMLMSVAGIEIDKGNGLFQYIGQMQEWRNLVTHASPYEIEPTEIDNTTSAPGKLHEKKWRLEYTRMADAENAKKFYGTALNFINLVTEQTGIDPRASAKFRPMA
;
A
#
# COMPACT_ATOMS: atom_id res chain seq x y z
N MET A 1 15.65 32.36 -26.84
CA MET A 1 15.01 31.08 -27.22
C MET A 1 14.09 30.70 -26.07
N ILE A 2 12.78 30.58 -26.31
CA ILE A 2 11.79 30.29 -25.26
C ILE A 2 11.63 28.77 -25.18
N TYR A 3 11.62 28.23 -23.97
CA TYR A 3 11.46 26.79 -23.72
C TYR A 3 10.19 26.54 -22.92
N GLU A 4 9.45 25.50 -23.29
CA GLU A 4 8.36 24.90 -22.51
C GLU A 4 8.96 23.91 -21.49
N TYR A 5 8.56 24.04 -20.23
CA TYR A 5 8.90 23.11 -19.14
C TYR A 5 7.69 22.24 -18.79
N SER A 6 7.93 20.94 -18.65
CA SER A 6 6.95 20.02 -18.08
C SER A 6 7.64 19.08 -17.09
N ALA A 7 7.01 18.81 -15.95
CA ALA A 7 7.46 17.81 -14.99
C ALA A 7 6.32 16.89 -14.58
N GLN A 8 6.67 15.64 -14.33
CA GLN A 8 5.79 14.61 -13.82
C GLN A 8 6.45 14.02 -12.59
N ASN A 9 5.75 14.05 -11.45
CA ASN A 9 6.24 13.42 -10.24
C ASN A 9 5.51 12.10 -9.99
N HIS A 10 6.29 11.05 -9.76
CA HIS A 10 5.82 9.69 -9.55
C HIS A 10 6.59 9.11 -8.36
N ASP A 11 6.16 9.45 -7.14
CA ASP A 11 6.91 9.14 -5.90
C ASP A 11 6.75 7.69 -5.40
N TRP A 12 6.25 6.77 -6.24
CA TRP A 12 6.06 5.38 -5.82
C TRP A 12 7.40 4.70 -5.51
N ASP A 13 8.48 5.09 -6.18
CA ASP A 13 9.81 4.54 -5.98
C ASP A 13 10.46 5.06 -4.70
N LEU A 14 10.33 6.35 -4.40
CA LEU A 14 10.68 6.93 -3.11
C LEU A 14 9.88 6.27 -1.98
N THR A 15 8.58 6.04 -2.20
CA THR A 15 7.70 5.37 -1.24
C THR A 15 8.17 3.94 -0.97
N LEU A 16 8.48 3.17 -2.02
CA LEU A 16 8.99 1.81 -1.90
C LEU A 16 10.38 1.76 -1.25
N HIS A 17 11.24 2.74 -1.56
CA HIS A 17 12.54 2.86 -0.92
C HIS A 17 12.42 3.14 0.57
N ALA A 18 11.57 4.10 0.96
CA ALA A 18 11.28 4.39 2.36
C ALA A 18 10.70 3.17 3.09
N ALA A 19 9.86 2.37 2.42
CA ALA A 19 9.38 1.10 2.96
C ALA A 19 10.54 0.15 3.28
N ALA A 20 11.49 -0.01 2.36
CA ALA A 20 12.67 -0.85 2.57
C ALA A 20 13.53 -0.37 3.75
N GLU A 21 13.78 0.94 3.85
CA GLU A 21 14.58 1.52 4.93
C GLU A 21 13.92 1.33 6.30
N LEU A 22 12.60 1.51 6.39
CA LEU A 22 11.86 1.19 7.61
C LEU A 22 11.98 -0.29 7.98
N ILE A 23 11.82 -1.20 7.03
CA ILE A 23 11.95 -2.64 7.30
C ILE A 23 13.36 -2.98 7.79
N LYS A 24 14.41 -2.43 7.17
CA LYS A 24 15.80 -2.61 7.62
C LYS A 24 16.00 -2.08 9.04
N ALA A 25 15.50 -0.88 9.33
CA ALA A 25 15.57 -0.30 10.67
C ALA A 25 14.82 -1.16 11.70
N GLY A 26 13.64 -1.69 11.34
CA GLY A 26 12.87 -2.62 12.17
C GLY A 26 13.62 -3.90 12.48
N LEU A 27 14.30 -4.49 11.49
CA LEU A 27 15.14 -5.68 11.68
C LEU A 27 16.32 -5.43 12.64
N ILE A 28 16.87 -4.21 12.65
CA ILE A 28 17.92 -3.82 13.60
C ILE A 28 17.32 -3.61 15.00
N ALA A 29 16.17 -2.93 15.08
CA ALA A 29 15.51 -2.65 16.35
C ALA A 29 15.05 -3.94 17.05
N ASP A 30 14.54 -4.92 16.31
CA ASP A 30 13.99 -6.17 16.86
C ASP A 30 15.06 -7.10 17.47
N LYS A 31 16.35 -6.83 17.22
CA LYS A 31 17.46 -7.50 17.91
C LYS A 31 17.66 -7.00 19.35
N LYS A 32 17.06 -5.87 19.72
CA LYS A 32 17.16 -5.29 21.07
C LYS A 32 16.20 -6.01 22.03
N PRO A 33 16.48 -6.01 23.35
CA PRO A 33 15.55 -6.51 24.34
C PRO A 33 14.17 -5.84 24.19
N ARG A 34 13.10 -6.63 24.26
CA ARG A 34 11.72 -6.15 24.14
C ARG A 34 11.36 -5.24 25.32
N THR A 35 10.53 -4.24 25.06
CA THR A 35 9.83 -3.47 26.10
C THR A 35 8.36 -3.93 26.14
N GLY A 36 7.99 -4.66 27.19
CA GLY A 36 6.66 -5.25 27.31
C GLY A 36 6.42 -6.41 26.34
N THR A 37 5.27 -6.42 25.66
CA THR A 37 4.82 -7.55 24.80
C THR A 37 5.06 -7.31 23.30
N LEU A 38 5.46 -6.10 22.90
CA LEU A 38 5.63 -5.72 21.50
C LEU A 38 7.09 -5.81 21.06
N SER A 39 7.27 -6.12 19.76
CA SER A 39 8.57 -6.04 19.10
C SER A 39 9.10 -4.61 19.13
N MET A 40 10.40 -4.42 19.35
CA MET A 40 11.05 -3.12 19.21
C MET A 40 11.06 -2.62 17.76
N GLY A 41 10.86 -3.53 16.80
CA GLY A 41 10.69 -3.23 15.37
C GLY A 41 9.25 -2.92 14.96
N PHE A 42 8.27 -3.04 15.86
CA PHE A 42 6.84 -2.96 15.55
C PHE A 42 6.44 -1.74 14.71
N SER A 43 6.79 -0.53 15.15
CA SER A 43 6.42 0.71 14.44
C SER A 43 7.10 0.80 13.08
N PHE A 44 8.32 0.29 12.97
CA PHE A 44 9.07 0.24 11.71
C PHE A 44 8.42 -0.73 10.72
N PHE A 45 8.04 -1.93 11.17
CA PHE A 45 7.35 -2.91 10.33
C PHE A 45 5.98 -2.39 9.90
N THR A 46 5.22 -1.79 10.81
CA THR A 46 3.92 -1.17 10.49
C THR A 46 4.09 -0.10 9.40
N GLY A 47 5.04 0.82 9.57
CA GLY A 47 5.31 1.86 8.57
C GLY A 47 5.77 1.28 7.23
N GLY A 48 6.69 0.31 7.26
CA GLY A 48 7.19 -0.36 6.04
C GLY A 48 6.08 -1.10 5.27
N MET A 49 5.18 -1.77 5.98
CA MET A 49 4.02 -2.45 5.39
C MET A 49 3.03 -1.46 4.78
N VAL A 50 2.68 -0.38 5.49
CA VAL A 50 1.80 0.69 4.97
C VAL A 50 2.39 1.31 3.70
N LEU A 51 3.68 1.65 3.71
CA LEU A 51 4.34 2.25 2.55
C LEU A 51 4.45 1.27 1.38
N SER A 52 4.64 -0.03 1.63
CA SER A 52 4.65 -1.04 0.57
C SER A 52 3.32 -1.11 -0.18
N PHE A 53 2.19 -1.04 0.55
CA PHE A 53 0.86 -0.98 -0.08
C PHE A 53 0.63 0.37 -0.79
N ALA A 54 1.02 1.48 -0.18
CA ALA A 54 0.92 2.80 -0.79
C ALA A 54 1.74 2.91 -2.10
N ALA A 55 2.88 2.21 -2.20
CA ALA A 55 3.66 2.12 -3.42
C ALA A 55 2.89 1.45 -4.56
N ILE A 56 2.13 0.38 -4.28
CA ILE A 56 1.23 -0.26 -5.25
C ILE A 56 0.17 0.73 -5.75
N GLU A 57 -0.47 1.47 -4.84
CA GLU A 57 -1.51 2.45 -5.19
C GLU A 57 -0.94 3.59 -6.04
N SER A 58 0.21 4.13 -5.63
CA SER A 58 0.90 5.23 -6.31
C SER A 58 1.42 4.81 -7.69
N PHE A 59 2.02 3.63 -7.79
CA PHE A 59 2.48 3.07 -9.06
C PHE A 59 1.31 2.84 -10.02
N SER A 60 0.22 2.23 -9.55
CA SER A 60 -0.98 1.97 -10.36
C SER A 60 -1.60 3.27 -10.91
N ALA A 61 -1.69 4.31 -10.07
CA ALA A 61 -2.14 5.63 -10.50
C ALA A 61 -1.21 6.27 -11.54
N SER A 62 0.09 6.07 -11.39
CA SER A 62 1.12 6.56 -12.32
C SER A 62 1.05 5.85 -13.68
N VAL A 63 0.84 4.54 -13.70
CA VAL A 63 0.63 3.77 -14.93
C VAL A 63 -0.65 4.22 -15.62
N ALA A 64 -1.77 4.32 -14.88
CA ALA A 64 -3.05 4.79 -15.43
C ALA A 64 -2.94 6.18 -16.08
N PHE A 65 -2.18 7.09 -15.45
CA PHE A 65 -1.91 8.41 -15.99
C PHE A 65 -1.10 8.34 -17.30
N SER A 66 -0.08 7.49 -17.35
CA SER A 66 0.75 7.28 -18.54
C SER A 66 0.01 6.59 -19.69
N MET A 67 -0.91 5.66 -19.38
CA MET A 67 -1.72 4.96 -20.39
C MET A 67 -2.51 5.93 -21.28
N ARG A 68 -3.02 7.03 -20.73
CA ARG A 68 -3.73 8.09 -21.49
C ARG A 68 -2.92 8.62 -22.67
N SER A 69 -1.59 8.64 -22.55
CA SER A 69 -0.69 9.23 -23.54
C SER A 69 -0.09 8.20 -24.50
N HIS A 70 -0.47 6.92 -24.38
CA HIS A 70 0.13 5.82 -25.12
C HIS A 70 -0.89 5.19 -26.07
N GLU A 71 -0.57 5.11 -27.37
CA GLU A 71 -1.51 4.69 -28.42
C GLU A 71 -2.11 3.30 -28.19
N ARG A 72 -1.29 2.35 -27.72
CA ARG A 72 -1.69 0.99 -27.29
C ARG A 72 -2.89 0.98 -26.33
N PHE A 73 -3.04 2.03 -25.52
CA PHE A 73 -4.06 2.12 -24.47
C PHE A 73 -5.11 3.21 -24.76
N SER A 74 -5.32 3.55 -26.04
CA SER A 74 -6.29 4.55 -26.49
C SER A 74 -7.73 4.32 -25.98
N GLY A 75 -8.11 3.07 -25.67
CA GLY A 75 -9.40 2.72 -25.06
C GLY A 75 -9.49 2.89 -23.54
N PHE A 76 -8.41 3.31 -22.86
CA PHE A 76 -8.41 3.45 -21.41
C PHE A 76 -9.09 4.74 -20.93
N ASP A 77 -10.20 4.58 -20.20
CA ASP A 77 -10.94 5.71 -19.62
C ASP A 77 -10.31 6.15 -18.28
N PHE A 78 -9.37 7.09 -18.37
CA PHE A 78 -8.71 7.68 -17.21
C PHE A 78 -9.68 8.43 -16.27
N GLN A 79 -10.77 9.01 -16.79
CA GLN A 79 -11.74 9.72 -15.95
C GLN A 79 -12.55 8.76 -15.10
N ARG A 80 -12.98 7.64 -15.68
CA ARG A 80 -13.62 6.55 -14.93
C ARG A 80 -12.67 5.97 -13.88
N TYR A 81 -11.40 5.76 -14.22
CA TYR A 81 -10.38 5.32 -13.26
C TYR A 81 -10.24 6.29 -12.07
N ARG A 82 -10.17 7.60 -12.36
CA ARG A 82 -10.04 8.65 -11.32
C ARG A 82 -11.25 8.70 -10.39
N ASN A 83 -12.45 8.51 -10.93
CA ASN A 83 -13.71 8.58 -10.18
C ASN A 83 -14.04 7.31 -9.40
N ALA A 84 -13.38 6.19 -9.71
CA ALA A 84 -13.53 4.95 -8.96
C ALA A 84 -13.09 5.15 -7.51
N ARG A 85 -13.91 4.67 -6.56
CA ARG A 85 -13.64 4.85 -5.12
C ARG A 85 -12.87 3.68 -4.53
N ARG A 86 -13.14 2.46 -4.98
CA ARG A 86 -12.52 1.26 -4.40
C ARG A 86 -11.23 0.94 -5.11
N PHE A 87 -10.26 0.45 -4.34
CA PHE A 87 -8.99 -0.03 -4.85
C PHE A 87 -9.18 -1.08 -5.95
N TRP A 88 -9.98 -2.12 -5.70
CA TRP A 88 -10.18 -3.19 -6.67
C TRP A 88 -10.86 -2.75 -7.97
N ASP A 89 -11.80 -1.80 -7.92
CA ASP A 89 -12.41 -1.25 -9.13
C ASP A 89 -11.33 -0.60 -10.04
N LYS A 90 -10.37 0.11 -9.45
CA LYS A 90 -9.24 0.70 -10.17
C LYS A 90 -8.31 -0.36 -10.73
N MET A 91 -8.00 -1.37 -9.93
CA MET A 91 -7.14 -2.48 -10.34
C MET A 91 -7.75 -3.26 -11.49
N GLU A 92 -9.03 -3.57 -11.44
CA GLU A 92 -9.75 -4.30 -12.50
C GLU A 92 -9.71 -3.54 -13.83
N MET A 93 -9.91 -2.21 -13.80
CA MET A 93 -9.79 -1.37 -14.99
C MET A 93 -8.36 -1.38 -15.57
N LEU A 94 -7.36 -1.21 -14.71
CA LEU A 94 -5.95 -1.16 -15.11
C LEU A 94 -5.48 -2.51 -15.66
N MET A 95 -5.73 -3.59 -14.93
CA MET A 95 -5.26 -4.94 -15.25
C MET A 95 -5.95 -5.48 -16.50
N SER A 96 -7.26 -5.23 -16.66
CA SER A 96 -8.00 -5.63 -17.87
C SER A 96 -7.37 -5.05 -19.14
N VAL A 97 -7.00 -3.77 -19.12
CA VAL A 97 -6.37 -3.10 -20.26
C VAL A 97 -4.90 -3.50 -20.43
N ALA A 98 -4.22 -3.86 -19.35
CA ALA A 98 -2.88 -4.43 -19.38
C ALA A 98 -2.83 -5.90 -19.85
N GLY A 99 -3.98 -6.57 -20.00
CA GLY A 99 -4.05 -7.99 -20.33
C GLY A 99 -3.68 -8.92 -19.16
N ILE A 100 -3.84 -8.44 -17.93
CA ILE A 100 -3.54 -9.19 -16.71
C ILE A 100 -4.86 -9.67 -16.08
N GLU A 101 -4.95 -10.97 -15.82
CA GLU A 101 -6.07 -11.55 -15.09
C GLU A 101 -5.86 -11.42 -13.58
N ILE A 102 -6.87 -10.91 -12.87
CA ILE A 102 -6.84 -10.80 -11.41
C ILE A 102 -7.45 -12.05 -10.80
N ASP A 103 -6.60 -12.91 -10.22
CA ASP A 103 -7.04 -14.02 -9.36
C ASP A 103 -6.90 -13.64 -7.88
N LYS A 104 -8.02 -13.30 -7.22
CA LYS A 104 -8.04 -12.97 -5.78
C LYS A 104 -7.99 -14.22 -4.88
N GLY A 105 -8.12 -15.42 -5.44
CA GLY A 105 -8.13 -16.68 -4.70
C GLY A 105 -6.74 -17.23 -4.41
N ASN A 106 -5.74 -16.88 -5.22
CA ASN A 106 -4.37 -17.37 -5.07
C ASN A 106 -3.31 -16.34 -5.55
N GLY A 107 -2.07 -16.52 -5.11
CA GLY A 107 -0.92 -15.83 -5.67
C GLY A 107 -0.87 -14.33 -5.36
N LEU A 108 -0.37 -13.54 -6.31
CA LEU A 108 -0.02 -12.14 -6.11
C LEU A 108 -1.23 -11.29 -5.66
N PHE A 109 -2.36 -11.40 -6.35
CA PHE A 109 -3.53 -10.56 -6.06
C PHE A 109 -4.26 -10.98 -4.77
N GLN A 110 -4.19 -12.25 -4.39
CA GLN A 110 -4.59 -12.68 -3.05
C GLN A 110 -3.77 -11.97 -1.97
N TYR A 111 -2.44 -11.92 -2.12
CA TYR A 111 -1.58 -11.23 -1.17
C TYR A 111 -1.84 -9.72 -1.13
N ILE A 112 -2.08 -9.08 -2.28
CA ILE A 112 -2.49 -7.67 -2.33
C ILE A 112 -3.82 -7.47 -1.58
N GLY A 113 -4.76 -8.42 -1.67
CA GLY A 113 -6.00 -8.41 -0.90
C GLY A 113 -5.73 -8.42 0.61
N GLN A 114 -4.85 -9.31 1.07
CA GLN A 114 -4.43 -9.36 2.48
C GLN A 114 -3.75 -8.06 2.92
N MET A 115 -2.94 -7.44 2.06
CA MET A 115 -2.32 -6.14 2.34
C MET A 115 -3.38 -5.05 2.53
N GLN A 116 -4.40 -5.02 1.66
CA GLN A 116 -5.49 -4.06 1.76
C GLN A 116 -6.31 -4.26 3.04
N GLU A 117 -6.67 -5.50 3.35
CA GLU A 117 -7.40 -5.84 4.58
C GLU A 117 -6.62 -5.40 5.82
N TRP A 118 -5.33 -5.72 5.88
CA TRP A 118 -4.47 -5.30 6.98
C TRP A 118 -4.35 -3.76 7.07
N ARG A 119 -4.15 -3.07 5.94
CA ARG A 119 -4.08 -1.60 5.90
C ARG A 119 -5.38 -0.96 6.41
N ASN A 120 -6.53 -1.54 6.11
CA ASN A 120 -7.81 -1.08 6.62
C ASN A 120 -7.89 -1.24 8.15
N LEU A 121 -7.41 -2.37 8.70
CA LEU A 121 -7.33 -2.55 10.16
C LEU A 121 -6.43 -1.49 10.81
N VAL A 122 -5.30 -1.14 10.20
CA VAL A 122 -4.41 -0.06 10.70
C VAL A 122 -5.09 1.30 10.63
N THR A 123 -5.76 1.62 9.51
CA THR A 123 -6.40 2.93 9.29
C THR A 123 -7.57 3.17 10.26
N HIS A 124 -8.25 2.09 10.64
CA HIS A 124 -9.34 2.11 11.61
C HIS A 124 -8.89 1.66 13.01
N ALA A 125 -7.59 1.57 13.25
CA ALA A 125 -7.05 1.35 14.58
C ALA A 125 -7.32 2.59 15.42
N SER A 126 -8.44 2.57 16.13
CA SER A 126 -8.67 3.50 17.22
C SER A 126 -7.76 3.05 18.37
N PRO A 127 -6.85 3.90 18.89
CA PRO A 127 -6.33 3.67 20.23
C PRO A 127 -7.57 3.55 21.12
N TYR A 128 -7.76 2.41 21.78
CA TYR A 128 -8.98 2.13 22.55
C TYR A 128 -9.14 3.15 23.69
N GLU A 129 -9.67 4.32 23.39
CA GLU A 129 -10.45 5.10 24.32
C GLU A 129 -11.82 4.43 24.34
N ILE A 130 -12.09 3.70 25.41
CA ILE A 130 -13.44 3.22 25.66
C ILE A 130 -14.21 4.49 26.04
N GLU A 131 -15.13 4.92 25.17
CA GLU A 131 -16.02 6.04 25.52
C GLU A 131 -16.67 5.78 26.88
N PRO A 132 -16.95 6.81 27.69
CA PRO A 132 -17.67 6.66 28.95
C PRO A 132 -18.92 5.79 28.74
N THR A 133 -18.84 4.54 29.20
CA THR A 133 -19.84 3.50 28.97
C THR A 133 -20.37 3.07 30.32
N GLU A 134 -21.69 3.10 30.50
CA GLU A 134 -22.31 2.56 31.71
C GLU A 134 -21.99 1.06 31.82
N ILE A 135 -21.51 0.67 32.99
CA ILE A 135 -21.18 -0.71 33.32
C ILE A 135 -22.08 -1.21 34.45
N ASP A 136 -22.57 -2.43 34.31
CA ASP A 136 -23.45 -3.04 35.32
C ASP A 136 -22.72 -3.35 36.64
N ASN A 137 -21.38 -3.54 36.59
CA ASN A 137 -20.54 -3.78 37.76
C ASN A 137 -19.06 -3.53 37.46
N THR A 138 -18.26 -3.24 38.48
CA THR A 138 -16.83 -2.90 38.33
C THR A 138 -15.90 -4.11 38.20
N THR A 139 -16.40 -5.33 38.37
CA THR A 139 -15.56 -6.54 38.51
C THR A 139 -15.54 -7.42 37.26
N SER A 140 -16.66 -7.55 36.56
CA SER A 140 -16.83 -8.42 35.38
C SER A 140 -17.12 -7.66 34.10
N ALA A 141 -17.81 -6.51 34.19
CA ALA A 141 -18.16 -5.72 33.00
C ALA A 141 -16.94 -5.07 32.31
N PRO A 142 -15.91 -4.55 33.02
CA PRO A 142 -14.70 -4.05 32.36
C PRO A 142 -13.98 -5.15 31.57
N GLY A 143 -13.99 -6.39 32.06
CA GLY A 143 -13.37 -7.51 31.36
C GLY A 143 -13.96 -7.76 29.97
N LYS A 144 -15.28 -7.59 29.82
CA LYS A 144 -15.98 -7.70 28.52
C LYS A 144 -15.68 -6.51 27.61
N LEU A 145 -15.55 -5.31 28.17
CA LEU A 145 -15.18 -4.11 27.40
C LEU A 145 -13.74 -4.19 26.86
N HIS A 146 -12.87 -4.89 27.59
CA HIS A 146 -11.48 -5.15 27.21
C HIS A 146 -11.28 -6.52 26.52
N GLU A 147 -12.35 -7.22 26.11
CA GLU A 147 -12.19 -8.50 25.42
C GLU A 147 -11.38 -8.28 24.13
N LYS A 148 -10.18 -8.87 24.11
CA LYS A 148 -9.33 -8.88 22.93
C LYS A 148 -10.12 -9.49 21.77
N LYS A 149 -10.44 -8.69 20.75
CA LYS A 149 -10.94 -9.24 19.48
C LYS A 149 -9.76 -9.89 18.76
N TRP A 150 -9.48 -11.14 19.10
CA TRP A 150 -8.37 -11.96 18.58
C TRP A 150 -8.22 -11.94 17.05
N ARG A 151 -9.30 -11.68 16.32
CA ARG A 151 -9.35 -11.67 14.84
C ARG A 151 -9.08 -10.32 14.18
N LEU A 152 -8.95 -9.23 14.94
CA LEU A 152 -8.87 -7.86 14.39
C LEU A 152 -7.59 -7.10 14.76
N GLU A 153 -6.63 -7.76 15.42
CA GLU A 153 -5.40 -7.10 15.85
C GLU A 153 -4.39 -7.04 14.70
N TYR A 154 -4.39 -5.93 13.95
CA TYR A 154 -3.36 -5.62 12.95
C TYR A 154 -1.93 -5.80 13.48
N THR A 155 -1.78 -5.63 14.81
CA THR A 155 -0.51 -5.70 15.51
C THR A 155 0.17 -7.06 15.42
N ARG A 156 -0.59 -8.15 15.28
CA ARG A 156 -0.05 -9.51 15.19
C ARG A 156 0.60 -9.81 13.85
N MET A 157 0.21 -9.08 12.81
CA MET A 157 0.78 -9.21 11.47
C MET A 157 1.94 -8.22 11.24
N ALA A 158 2.17 -7.28 12.16
CA ALA A 158 3.23 -6.28 12.04
C ALA A 158 4.58 -6.83 12.54
N ASP A 159 5.09 -7.82 11.82
CA ASP A 159 6.36 -8.49 12.10
C ASP A 159 7.32 -8.47 10.90
N ALA A 160 8.55 -8.96 11.11
CA ALA A 160 9.59 -8.96 10.11
C ALA A 160 9.27 -9.82 8.86
N GLU A 161 8.57 -10.93 9.03
CA GLU A 161 8.24 -11.85 7.93
C GLU A 161 7.18 -11.22 7.03
N ASN A 162 6.09 -10.76 7.63
CA ASN A 162 5.00 -10.08 6.95
C ASN A 162 5.49 -8.77 6.31
N ALA A 163 6.35 -8.01 6.96
CA ALA A 163 6.90 -6.79 6.37
C ALA A 163 7.74 -7.06 5.11
N LYS A 164 8.60 -8.10 5.12
CA LYS A 164 9.33 -8.55 3.93
C LYS A 164 8.38 -9.03 2.84
N LYS A 165 7.33 -9.76 3.21
CA LYS A 165 6.32 -10.25 2.28
C LYS A 165 5.54 -9.12 1.61
N PHE A 166 5.16 -8.09 2.36
CA PHE A 166 4.49 -6.89 1.83
C PHE A 166 5.39 -6.17 0.81
N TYR A 167 6.66 -5.95 1.16
CA TYR A 167 7.63 -5.34 0.26
C TYR A 167 7.84 -6.18 -1.02
N GLY A 168 8.05 -7.49 -0.88
CA GLY A 168 8.22 -8.40 -2.01
C GLY A 168 6.99 -8.46 -2.91
N THR A 169 5.79 -8.42 -2.33
CA THR A 169 4.52 -8.37 -3.06
C THR A 169 4.41 -7.08 -3.87
N ALA A 170 4.75 -5.93 -3.29
CA ALA A 170 4.77 -4.65 -4.00
C ALA A 170 5.76 -4.65 -5.16
N LEU A 171 6.98 -5.17 -4.95
CA LEU A 171 7.99 -5.28 -6.00
C LEU A 171 7.54 -6.20 -7.14
N ASN A 172 6.99 -7.37 -6.81
CA ASN A 172 6.48 -8.32 -7.80
C ASN A 172 5.33 -7.74 -8.63
N PHE A 173 4.44 -6.98 -7.98
CA PHE A 173 3.38 -6.27 -8.67
C PHE A 173 3.90 -5.22 -9.65
N ILE A 174 4.83 -4.38 -9.20
CA ILE A 174 5.45 -3.34 -10.04
C ILE A 174 6.12 -3.98 -11.25
N ASN A 175 6.89 -5.04 -11.05
CA ASN A 175 7.59 -5.76 -12.13
C ASN A 175 6.59 -6.35 -13.13
N LEU A 176 5.57 -7.08 -12.66
CA LEU A 176 4.54 -7.68 -13.51
C LEU A 176 3.86 -6.64 -14.41
N VAL A 177 3.42 -5.52 -13.83
CA VAL A 177 2.71 -4.48 -14.57
C VAL A 177 3.65 -3.76 -15.54
N THR A 178 4.90 -3.52 -15.14
CA THR A 178 5.92 -2.93 -16.02
C THR A 178 6.18 -3.83 -17.22
N GLU A 179 6.37 -5.14 -17.00
CA GLU A 179 6.63 -6.12 -18.06
C GLU A 179 5.47 -6.21 -19.06
N GLN A 180 4.22 -6.20 -18.56
CA GLN A 180 3.04 -6.34 -19.43
C GLN A 180 2.68 -5.06 -20.17
N THR A 181 2.87 -3.90 -19.54
CA THR A 181 2.48 -2.61 -20.12
C THR A 181 3.60 -1.92 -20.88
N GLY A 182 4.86 -2.19 -20.53
CA GLY A 182 6.04 -1.44 -20.98
C GLY A 182 6.17 -0.06 -20.33
N ILE A 183 5.32 0.26 -19.33
CA ILE A 183 5.29 1.57 -18.67
C ILE A 183 6.04 1.48 -17.34
N ASP A 184 7.14 2.21 -17.23
CA ASP A 184 7.87 2.46 -15.97
C ASP A 184 7.84 3.98 -15.67
N PRO A 185 6.79 4.48 -14.99
CA PRO A 185 6.59 5.90 -14.81
C PRO A 185 7.50 6.40 -13.68
N ARG A 186 8.61 7.05 -14.02
CA ARG A 186 9.53 7.67 -13.04
C ARG A 186 9.38 9.17 -12.99
N ALA A 187 9.71 9.76 -11.85
CA ALA A 187 9.82 11.22 -11.73
C ALA A 187 10.75 11.76 -12.83
N SER A 188 10.28 12.72 -13.62
CA SER A 188 11.04 13.27 -14.74
C SER A 188 10.64 14.71 -15.06
N ALA A 189 11.58 15.46 -15.64
CA ALA A 189 11.37 16.79 -16.17
C ALA A 189 11.84 16.85 -17.62
N LYS A 190 11.11 17.58 -18.46
CA LYS A 190 11.40 17.77 -19.89
C LYS A 190 11.37 19.24 -20.24
N PHE A 191 12.25 19.63 -21.15
CA PHE A 191 12.32 20.97 -21.75
C PHE A 191 12.14 20.82 -23.26
N ARG A 192 11.24 21.61 -23.85
CA ARG A 192 11.02 21.63 -25.31
C ARG A 192 11.18 23.05 -25.83
N PRO A 193 11.94 23.30 -26.90
CA PRO A 193 11.98 24.62 -27.52
C PRO A 193 10.58 24.95 -28.08
N MET A 194 10.07 26.14 -27.79
CA MET A 194 8.84 26.63 -28.41
C MET A 194 9.17 27.11 -29.82
N ALA A 195 8.47 26.55 -30.81
CA ALA A 195 8.52 26.97 -32.22
C ALA A 195 7.87 28.34 -32.41
#